data_AF-A0A933LJV9-F1
#
_entry.id   AF-A0A933LJV9-F1
#
_cell.length_a   1.000
_cell.length_b   1.000
_cell.length_c   1.000
_cell.angle_alpha   90.00
_cell.angle_beta   90.00
_cell.angle_gamma   90.00
#
_symmetry.space_group_name_H-M   'P 1'
#
loop_
_entity.id
_entity.type
_entity.pdbx_description
1 polymer ?
#
loop_
_entity_poly.entity_id
_entity_poly.type
_entity_poly.pdbx_seq_one_letter_code
_entity_poly.pdbx_strand_id
1 'polypeptide(L)'
;MRSRIATALLLVGVVGAFLALTSTLGALRLPGDQQGYAPAQPIAFSHRLHAGELQIDCLYCHFGAEKSRHAGIPAESVCMNCHKIVTAPLGAIRAEDEQARKESRKARPVVSPELRKLYTAMALDDRLQPDPEQTPKPIEWVRVHSVPDFVYFDHRAHVMAGVACQRCHGPVETMERVH
;
A
#
# COMPACT_ATOMS: atom_id res chain seq x y z
N MET A 1 39.82 38.87 -29.91
CA MET A 1 39.93 37.86 -28.83
C MET A 1 38.98 38.14 -27.66
N ARG A 2 38.98 39.36 -27.07
CA ARG A 2 38.09 39.75 -25.96
C ARG A 2 36.58 39.57 -26.21
N SER A 3 36.09 39.92 -27.41
CA SER A 3 34.66 39.76 -27.76
C SER A 3 34.20 38.29 -27.80
N ARG A 4 35.02 37.36 -28.32
CA ARG A 4 34.68 35.92 -28.36
C ARG A 4 34.62 35.29 -26.97
N ILE A 5 35.49 35.72 -26.05
CA ILE A 5 35.48 35.28 -24.65
C ILE A 5 34.23 35.81 -23.94
N ALA A 6 33.87 37.09 -24.14
CA ALA A 6 32.66 37.67 -23.57
C ALA A 6 31.39 36.96 -24.09
N THR A 7 31.31 36.66 -25.39
CA THR A 7 30.18 35.91 -25.96
C THR A 7 30.10 34.49 -25.41
N ALA A 8 31.23 33.79 -25.26
CA ALA A 8 31.26 32.44 -24.69
C ALA A 8 30.80 32.43 -23.22
N LEU A 9 31.26 33.38 -22.40
CA LEU A 9 30.82 33.52 -21.01
C LEU A 9 29.32 33.84 -20.90
N LEU A 10 28.80 34.68 -21.79
CA LEU A 10 27.37 35.02 -21.81
C LEU A 10 26.51 33.82 -22.22
N LEU A 11 26.95 33.03 -23.22
CA LEU A 11 26.27 31.80 -23.61
C LEU A 11 26.28 30.75 -22.48
N VAL A 12 27.41 30.54 -21.82
CA VAL A 12 27.51 29.63 -20.66
C VAL A 12 26.61 30.11 -19.52
N GLY A 13 26.57 31.42 -19.24
CA GLY A 13 25.68 32.00 -18.25
C GLY A 13 24.20 31.79 -18.57
N VAL A 14 23.80 32.00 -19.84
CA VAL A 14 22.41 31.77 -20.30
C VAL A 14 22.02 30.29 -20.22
N VAL A 15 22.90 29.38 -20.67
CA VAL A 15 22.65 27.94 -20.59
C VAL A 15 22.57 27.48 -19.13
N GLY A 16 23.47 27.95 -18.27
CA GLY A 16 23.45 27.66 -16.84
C GLY A 16 22.18 28.17 -16.15
N ALA A 17 21.75 29.40 -16.46
CA ALA A 17 20.50 29.97 -15.95
C ALA A 17 19.27 29.20 -16.46
N PHE A 18 19.27 28.79 -17.73
CA PHE A 18 18.19 27.98 -18.30
C PHE A 18 18.10 26.61 -17.61
N LEU A 19 19.23 25.91 -17.43
CA LEU A 19 19.27 24.64 -16.71
C LEU A 19 18.78 24.79 -15.25
N ALA A 20 19.25 25.82 -14.55
CA ALA A 20 18.80 26.10 -13.19
C ALA A 20 17.29 26.39 -13.13
N LEU A 21 16.76 27.18 -14.07
CA LEU A 21 15.34 27.48 -14.17
C LEU A 21 14.49 26.23 -14.48
N THR A 22 14.93 25.38 -15.40
CA THR A 22 14.23 24.11 -15.69
C THR A 22 14.22 23.17 -14.50
N SER A 23 15.32 23.11 -13.74
CA SER A 23 15.41 22.29 -12.52
C SER A 23 14.50 22.81 -11.41
N THR A 24 14.43 24.13 -11.20
CA THR A 24 13.57 24.72 -10.17
C THR A 24 12.09 24.62 -10.54
N LEU A 25 11.74 24.86 -11.80
CA LEU A 25 10.37 24.69 -12.30
C LEU A 25 9.93 23.21 -12.28
N GLY A 26 10.82 22.27 -12.60
CA GLY A 26 10.53 20.83 -12.52
C GLY A 26 10.36 20.31 -11.08
N ALA A 27 10.97 20.98 -10.10
CA ALA A 27 10.80 20.68 -8.68
C ALA A 27 9.57 21.37 -8.05
N LEU A 28 8.93 22.31 -8.77
CA LEU A 28 7.75 23.01 -8.27
C LEU A 28 6.54 22.08 -8.30
N ARG A 29 6.06 21.69 -7.12
CA ARG A 29 4.86 20.88 -6.93
C ARG A 29 3.64 21.79 -6.90
N LEU A 30 2.66 21.53 -7.77
CA LEU A 30 1.39 22.25 -7.75
C LEU A 30 0.56 21.84 -6.52
N PRO A 31 -0.27 22.75 -5.97
CA PRO A 31 -1.23 22.38 -4.94
C PRO A 31 -2.11 21.22 -5.41
N GLY A 32 -2.17 20.14 -4.62
CA GLY A 32 -2.91 18.93 -4.95
C GLY A 32 -2.11 17.83 -5.65
N ASP A 33 -0.83 18.05 -5.95
CA ASP A 33 0.06 16.97 -6.39
C ASP A 33 0.40 16.05 -5.20
N GLN A 34 -0.19 14.85 -5.21
CA GLN A 34 0.03 13.80 -4.21
C GLN A 34 1.06 12.75 -4.66
N GLN A 35 1.83 12.98 -5.74
CA GLN A 35 2.82 12.01 -6.21
C GLN A 35 3.86 11.67 -5.15
N GLY A 36 3.93 10.39 -4.77
CA GLY A 36 4.84 9.87 -3.75
C GLY A 36 4.31 10.00 -2.32
N TYR A 37 3.03 10.38 -2.14
CA TYR A 37 2.39 10.45 -0.84
C TYR A 37 2.18 9.04 -0.26
N ALA A 38 3.03 8.65 0.68
CA ALA A 38 3.07 7.29 1.24
C ALA A 38 2.86 7.28 2.77
N PRO A 39 1.66 7.62 3.29
CA PRO A 39 1.42 7.75 4.72
C PRO A 39 1.55 6.40 5.45
N ALA A 40 1.98 6.46 6.72
CA ALA A 40 1.93 5.29 7.59
C ALA A 40 0.48 4.83 7.77
N GLN A 41 0.26 3.52 7.62
CA GLN A 41 -1.06 2.90 7.78
C GLN A 41 -1.19 2.27 9.17
N PRO A 42 -2.41 2.11 9.71
CA PRO A 42 -2.62 1.45 11.00
C PRO A 42 -2.02 0.03 11.04
N ILE A 43 -2.20 -0.70 9.94
CA ILE A 43 -1.58 -2.01 9.68
C ILE A 43 -0.63 -1.85 8.49
N ALA A 44 0.60 -2.32 8.62
CA ALA A 44 1.60 -2.30 7.56
C ALA A 44 1.32 -3.40 6.52
N PHE A 45 0.21 -3.27 5.80
CA PHE A 45 -0.21 -4.21 4.76
C PHE A 45 0.70 -4.08 3.52
N SER A 46 1.27 -5.22 3.09
CA SER A 46 2.15 -5.30 1.93
C SER A 46 1.40 -5.80 0.69
N HIS A 47 1.24 -4.95 -0.33
CA HIS A 47 0.73 -5.41 -1.63
C HIS A 47 1.77 -6.27 -2.37
N ARG A 48 3.06 -6.01 -2.14
CA ARG A 48 4.15 -6.83 -2.67
C ARG A 48 4.02 -8.29 -2.27
N LEU A 49 3.73 -8.58 -1.00
CA LEU A 49 3.54 -9.96 -0.55
C LEU A 49 2.26 -10.57 -1.16
N HIS A 50 1.13 -9.88 -1.07
CA HIS A 50 -0.17 -10.46 -1.43
C HIS A 50 -0.39 -10.55 -2.95
N ALA A 51 -0.23 -9.44 -3.67
CA ALA A 51 -0.45 -9.40 -5.12
C ALA A 51 0.82 -9.79 -5.91
N GLY A 52 2.01 -9.49 -5.38
CA GLY A 52 3.28 -9.80 -6.05
C GLY A 52 3.78 -11.21 -5.82
N GLU A 53 4.12 -11.58 -4.59
CA GLU A 53 4.70 -12.90 -4.31
C GLU A 53 3.66 -14.02 -4.36
N LEU A 54 2.49 -13.78 -3.75
CA LEU A 54 1.41 -14.77 -3.65
C LEU A 54 0.46 -14.74 -4.86
N GLN A 55 0.59 -13.75 -5.75
CA GLN A 55 -0.20 -13.62 -6.98
C GLN A 55 -1.73 -13.62 -6.71
N ILE A 56 -2.16 -13.03 -5.58
CA ILE A 56 -3.58 -12.85 -5.27
C ILE A 56 -4.13 -11.76 -6.20
N ASP A 57 -5.20 -12.09 -6.91
CA ASP A 57 -5.85 -11.19 -7.87
C ASP A 57 -6.33 -9.88 -7.19
N CYS A 58 -6.17 -8.75 -7.90
CA CYS A 58 -6.53 -7.43 -7.38
C CYS A 58 -8.00 -7.34 -6.97
N LEU A 59 -8.89 -7.96 -7.73
CA LEU A 59 -10.35 -7.90 -7.54
C LEU A 59 -10.85 -8.84 -6.44
N TYR A 60 -10.00 -9.74 -5.94
CA TYR A 60 -10.34 -10.54 -4.76
C TYR A 60 -10.60 -9.63 -3.55
N CYS A 61 -9.73 -8.65 -3.32
CA CYS A 61 -9.88 -7.66 -2.24
C CYS A 61 -10.69 -6.44 -2.70
N HIS A 62 -10.42 -5.92 -3.90
CA HIS A 62 -11.05 -4.71 -4.43
C HIS A 62 -12.22 -5.01 -5.37
N PHE A 63 -13.07 -5.97 -4.98
CA PHE A 63 -14.20 -6.45 -5.78
C PHE A 63 -15.22 -5.36 -6.17
N GLY A 64 -15.25 -4.24 -5.44
CA GLY A 64 -16.10 -3.10 -5.75
C GLY A 64 -15.73 -2.42 -7.07
N ALA A 65 -14.48 -2.59 -7.54
CA ALA A 65 -13.96 -1.90 -8.72
C ALA A 65 -14.71 -2.26 -10.01
N GLU A 66 -15.23 -3.50 -10.11
CA GLU A 66 -16.00 -3.95 -11.27
C GLU A 66 -17.48 -3.60 -11.21
N LYS A 67 -18.01 -3.31 -10.02
CA LYS A 67 -19.46 -3.25 -9.79
C LYS A 67 -19.95 -1.86 -9.41
N SER A 68 -19.06 -1.02 -8.88
CA SER A 68 -19.38 0.26 -8.28
C SER A 68 -18.42 1.35 -8.76
N ARG A 69 -18.82 2.60 -8.52
CA ARG A 69 -17.97 3.76 -8.78
C ARG A 69 -16.70 3.77 -7.92
N HIS A 70 -16.72 3.11 -6.77
CA HIS A 70 -15.58 2.99 -5.88
C HIS A 70 -15.08 1.55 -5.82
N ALA A 71 -13.77 1.35 -5.95
CA ALA A 71 -13.14 0.07 -5.66
C ALA A 71 -13.33 -0.37 -4.20
N GLY A 72 -13.28 0.60 -3.28
CA GLY A 72 -13.40 0.38 -1.84
C GLY A 72 -12.17 -0.29 -1.22
N ILE A 73 -12.13 -0.31 0.11
CA ILE A 73 -11.19 -1.13 0.89
C ILE A 73 -12.00 -2.34 1.39
N PRO A 74 -11.45 -3.57 1.34
CA PRO A 74 -12.18 -4.74 1.80
C PRO A 74 -12.54 -4.64 3.28
N ALA A 75 -13.67 -5.24 3.65
CA ALA A 75 -14.00 -5.48 5.04
C ALA A 75 -13.02 -6.49 5.67
N GLU A 76 -12.89 -6.46 6.99
CA GLU A 76 -11.98 -7.32 7.76
C GLU A 76 -12.25 -8.82 7.52
N SER A 77 -13.49 -9.19 7.17
CA SER A 77 -13.86 -10.56 6.83
C SER A 77 -13.10 -11.14 5.63
N VAL A 78 -12.74 -10.31 4.64
CA VAL A 78 -11.94 -10.76 3.48
C VAL A 78 -10.53 -11.17 3.94
N CYS A 79 -9.92 -10.39 4.84
CA CYS A 79 -8.63 -10.72 5.44
C CYS A 79 -8.72 -12.05 6.21
N MET A 80 -9.83 -12.26 6.93
CA MET A 80 -10.05 -13.46 7.74
C MET A 80 -10.35 -14.74 6.94
N ASN A 81 -10.60 -14.65 5.62
CA ASN A 81 -10.71 -15.84 4.78
C ASN A 81 -9.44 -16.70 4.82
N CYS A 82 -8.28 -16.06 4.94
CA CYS A 82 -6.98 -16.73 5.03
C CYS A 82 -6.36 -16.60 6.43
N HIS A 83 -6.47 -15.44 7.07
CA HIS A 83 -5.72 -15.17 8.30
C HIS A 83 -6.22 -15.92 9.53
N LYS A 84 -7.38 -16.58 9.46
CA LYS A 84 -7.77 -17.58 10.47
C LYS A 84 -6.84 -18.82 10.51
N ILE A 85 -6.04 -19.03 9.47
CA ILE A 85 -5.08 -20.15 9.33
C ILE A 85 -3.65 -19.61 9.15
N VAL A 86 -3.48 -18.53 8.38
CA VAL A 86 -2.17 -17.93 8.07
C VAL A 86 -1.88 -16.80 9.07
N THR A 87 -1.19 -17.14 10.16
CA THR A 87 -1.04 -16.20 11.30
C THR A 87 0.32 -15.49 11.37
N ALA A 88 1.36 -16.07 10.75
CA ALA A 88 2.71 -15.51 10.70
C ALA A 88 3.49 -16.07 9.49
N PRO A 89 4.63 -15.46 9.12
CA PRO A 89 5.51 -16.03 8.11
C PRO A 89 5.94 -17.46 8.45
N LEU A 90 6.08 -18.31 7.43
CA LEU A 90 6.40 -19.74 7.60
C LEU A 90 7.67 -19.98 8.44
N GLY A 91 8.66 -19.11 8.34
CA GLY A 91 9.88 -19.17 9.15
C GLY A 91 9.60 -19.04 10.65
N ALA A 92 8.68 -18.15 11.05
CA ALA A 92 8.31 -17.96 12.44
C ALA A 92 7.54 -19.16 13.01
N ILE A 93 6.63 -19.75 12.21
CA ILE A 93 5.91 -20.98 12.58
C ILE A 93 6.91 -22.13 12.77
N ARG A 94 7.83 -22.33 11.82
CA ARG A 94 8.83 -23.40 11.88
C ARG A 94 9.77 -23.25 13.07
N ALA A 95 10.19 -22.03 13.39
CA ALA A 95 11.05 -21.76 14.53
C ALA A 95 10.36 -22.14 15.86
N GLU A 96 9.07 -21.81 16.01
CA GLU A 96 8.29 -22.21 17.19
C GLU A 96 8.08 -23.73 17.25
N ASP A 97 7.80 -24.37 16.12
CA ASP A 97 7.65 -25.84 16.05
C ASP A 97 8.95 -26.56 16.45
N GLU A 98 10.10 -26.06 15.99
CA GLU A 98 11.40 -26.61 16.35
C GLU A 98 11.68 -26.42 17.86
N GLN A 99 11.41 -25.22 18.38
CA GLN A 99 11.60 -24.94 19.80
C GLN A 99 10.67 -25.79 20.68
N ALA A 100 9.41 -25.93 20.28
CA ALA A 100 8.44 -26.75 20.98
C ALA A 100 8.86 -28.23 21.06
N ARG A 101 9.44 -28.76 19.96
CA ARG A 101 10.01 -30.12 19.94
C ARG A 101 11.21 -30.25 20.88
N LYS A 102 12.13 -29.29 20.89
CA LYS A 102 13.29 -29.27 21.80
C LYS A 102 12.86 -29.27 23.27
N GLU A 103 11.78 -28.57 23.57
CA GLU A 103 11.22 -28.43 24.92
C GLU A 103 10.17 -29.51 25.27
N SER A 104 9.92 -30.49 24.38
CA SER A 104 8.87 -31.51 24.56
C SER A 104 7.48 -30.93 24.90
N ARG A 105 7.15 -29.76 24.37
CA ARG A 105 5.87 -29.06 24.58
C ARG A 105 5.07 -28.97 23.28
N LYS A 106 3.79 -28.59 23.40
CA LYS A 106 2.98 -28.23 22.22
C LYS A 106 3.45 -26.88 21.66
N ALA A 107 3.45 -26.74 20.34
CA ALA A 107 3.69 -25.48 19.67
C ALA A 107 2.60 -24.47 20.05
N ARG A 108 3.03 -23.24 20.35
CA ARG A 108 2.14 -22.12 20.66
C ARG A 108 1.68 -21.47 19.36
N PRO A 109 0.48 -20.87 19.33
CA PRO A 109 0.07 -20.02 18.22
C PRO A 109 1.05 -18.86 18.07
N VAL A 110 1.58 -18.66 16.86
CA VAL A 110 2.43 -17.52 16.53
C VAL A 110 1.63 -16.59 15.65
N VAL A 111 1.36 -15.39 16.15
CA VAL A 111 0.67 -14.33 15.43
C VAL A 111 1.66 -13.20 15.18
N SER A 112 1.79 -12.76 13.93
CA SER A 112 2.68 -11.65 13.60
C SER A 112 2.18 -10.35 14.24
N PRO A 113 3.08 -9.40 14.60
CA PRO A 113 2.68 -8.14 15.22
C PRO A 113 1.67 -7.33 14.39
N GLU A 114 1.83 -7.31 13.07
CA GLU A 114 0.90 -6.61 12.18
C GLU A 114 -0.45 -7.32 12.07
N LEU A 115 -0.46 -8.66 12.03
CA LEU A 115 -1.72 -9.40 12.01
C LEU A 115 -2.50 -9.25 13.32
N ARG A 116 -1.82 -9.17 14.47
CA ARG A 116 -2.49 -8.97 15.75
C ARG A 116 -3.35 -7.71 15.75
N LYS A 117 -2.93 -6.64 15.06
CA LYS A 117 -3.72 -5.42 14.91
C LYS A 117 -5.07 -5.66 14.21
N LEU A 118 -5.12 -6.56 13.23
CA LEU A 118 -6.39 -6.99 12.60
C LEU A 118 -7.29 -7.70 13.61
N TYR A 119 -6.73 -8.62 14.41
CA TYR A 119 -7.49 -9.34 15.43
C TYR A 119 -8.04 -8.40 16.49
N THR A 120 -7.22 -7.46 16.96
CA THR A 120 -7.63 -6.37 17.86
C THR A 120 -8.79 -5.56 17.26
N ALA A 121 -8.72 -5.16 15.99
CA ALA A 121 -9.80 -4.44 15.31
C ALA A 121 -11.12 -5.25 15.28
N MET A 122 -11.02 -6.58 15.21
CA MET A 122 -12.16 -7.49 15.25
C MET A 122 -12.56 -7.95 16.67
N ALA A 123 -11.90 -7.45 17.72
CA ALA A 123 -12.03 -7.92 19.11
C ALA A 123 -11.82 -9.45 19.26
N LEU A 124 -10.75 -9.96 18.64
CA LEU A 124 -10.33 -11.35 18.72
C LEU A 124 -8.98 -11.48 19.43
N ASP A 125 -8.80 -12.56 20.18
CA ASP A 125 -7.52 -12.95 20.77
C ASP A 125 -6.63 -13.71 19.75
N ASP A 126 -5.39 -14.03 20.15
CA ASP A 126 -4.44 -14.79 19.32
C ASP A 126 -4.91 -16.23 18.99
N ARG A 127 -6.01 -16.70 19.60
CA ARG A 127 -6.66 -17.99 19.36
C ARG A 127 -7.99 -17.85 18.60
N LEU A 128 -8.28 -16.66 18.07
CA LEU A 128 -9.51 -16.33 17.34
C LEU A 128 -10.79 -16.44 18.19
N GLN A 129 -10.67 -16.33 19.51
CA GLN A 129 -11.80 -16.23 20.42
C GLN A 129 -12.16 -14.76 20.64
N PRO A 130 -13.46 -14.43 20.83
CA PRO A 130 -13.86 -13.08 21.19
C PRO A 130 -13.17 -12.62 22.47
N ASP A 131 -12.53 -11.47 22.43
CA ASP A 131 -11.93 -10.83 23.59
C ASP A 131 -13.01 -10.05 24.35
N PRO A 132 -13.35 -10.43 25.60
CA PRO A 132 -14.41 -9.77 26.37
C PRO A 132 -14.07 -8.33 26.77
N GLU A 133 -12.79 -7.92 26.71
CA GLU A 133 -12.34 -6.58 27.05
C GLU A 133 -12.38 -5.62 25.84
N GLN A 134 -12.60 -6.15 24.63
CA GLN A 134 -12.55 -5.37 23.40
C GLN A 134 -13.89 -5.36 22.69
N THR A 135 -14.14 -4.27 21.95
CA THR A 135 -15.28 -4.16 21.03
C THR A 135 -14.75 -4.00 19.61
N PRO A 136 -15.37 -4.66 18.61
CA PRO A 136 -14.94 -4.51 17.23
C PRO A 136 -14.98 -3.05 16.79
N LYS A 137 -13.90 -2.58 16.18
CA LYS A 137 -13.77 -1.23 15.63
C LYS A 137 -13.24 -1.32 14.20
N PRO A 138 -13.84 -0.60 13.24
CA PRO A 138 -13.32 -0.57 11.88
C PRO A 138 -11.88 -0.06 11.83
N ILE A 139 -11.08 -0.61 10.92
CA ILE A 139 -9.72 -0.11 10.70
C ILE A 139 -9.79 1.25 9.98
N GLU A 140 -9.25 2.29 10.62
CA GLU A 140 -9.21 3.66 10.08
C GLU A 140 -8.05 3.83 9.08
N TRP A 141 -8.20 3.27 7.89
CA TRP A 141 -7.22 3.40 6.82
C TRP A 141 -6.99 4.84 6.38
N VAL A 142 -5.73 5.22 6.15
CA VAL A 142 -5.38 6.53 5.61
C VAL A 142 -5.45 6.48 4.09
N ARG A 143 -6.36 7.26 3.51
CA ARG A 143 -6.56 7.30 2.06
C ARG A 143 -5.32 7.88 1.36
N VAL A 144 -4.80 7.16 0.37
CA VAL A 144 -3.66 7.58 -0.46
C VAL A 144 -4.13 8.33 -1.70
N HIS A 145 -5.06 7.73 -2.45
CA HIS A 145 -5.57 8.29 -3.70
C HIS A 145 -6.89 9.01 -3.45
N SER A 146 -6.94 10.29 -3.78
CA SER A 146 -8.16 11.10 -3.75
C SER A 146 -8.26 11.96 -4.99
N VAL A 147 -9.44 11.96 -5.62
CA VAL A 147 -9.81 12.98 -6.60
C VAL A 147 -10.65 14.04 -5.90
N PRO A 148 -10.65 15.31 -6.37
CA PRO A 148 -11.51 16.34 -5.81
C PRO A 148 -13.00 15.97 -5.86
N ASP A 149 -13.78 16.41 -4.87
CA ASP A 149 -15.19 16.00 -4.73
C ASP A 149 -16.11 16.45 -5.88
N PHE A 150 -15.71 17.46 -6.65
CA PHE A 150 -16.42 17.90 -7.85
C PHE A 150 -16.12 17.03 -9.09
N VAL A 151 -15.20 16.08 -9.01
CA VAL A 151 -14.87 15.13 -10.07
C VAL A 151 -15.70 13.87 -9.90
N TYR A 152 -16.49 13.53 -10.92
CA TYR A 152 -17.16 12.24 -10.99
C TYR A 152 -16.21 11.19 -11.60
N PHE A 153 -15.81 10.20 -10.79
CA PHE A 153 -14.98 9.07 -11.22
C PHE A 153 -15.69 7.75 -10.91
N ASP A 154 -15.74 6.85 -11.90
CA ASP A 154 -16.40 5.54 -11.79
C ASP A 154 -15.42 4.42 -12.17
N HIS A 155 -14.96 3.63 -11.18
CA HIS A 155 -14.02 2.52 -11.41
C HIS A 155 -14.58 1.47 -12.39
N ARG A 156 -15.86 1.11 -12.30
CA ARG A 156 -16.47 0.08 -13.14
C ARG A 156 -16.29 0.39 -14.63
N ALA A 157 -16.49 1.63 -15.03
CA ALA A 157 -16.36 2.02 -16.44
C ALA A 157 -14.96 1.72 -17.01
N HIS A 158 -13.93 1.94 -16.20
CA HIS A 158 -12.54 1.72 -16.59
C HIS A 158 -12.19 0.24 -16.60
N VAL A 159 -12.62 -0.51 -15.57
CA VAL A 159 -12.38 -1.96 -15.51
C VAL A 159 -13.11 -2.69 -16.63
N MET A 160 -14.37 -2.33 -16.91
CA MET A 160 -15.14 -2.89 -18.04
C MET A 160 -14.53 -2.59 -19.41
N ALA A 161 -13.83 -1.46 -19.53
CA ALA A 161 -13.09 -1.11 -20.74
C ALA A 161 -11.74 -1.84 -20.86
N GLY A 162 -11.39 -2.70 -19.90
CA GLY A 162 -10.14 -3.47 -19.90
C GLY A 162 -8.91 -2.65 -19.52
N VAL A 163 -9.09 -1.50 -18.86
CA VAL A 163 -7.95 -0.70 -18.37
C VAL A 163 -7.31 -1.42 -17.20
N ALA A 164 -6.04 -1.80 -17.35
CA ALA A 164 -5.28 -2.43 -16.28
C ALA A 164 -5.11 -1.49 -15.07
N CYS A 165 -5.27 -2.02 -13.85
CA CYS A 165 -5.16 -1.26 -12.60
C CYS A 165 -3.84 -0.50 -12.50
N GLN A 166 -2.74 -1.13 -12.92
CA GLN A 166 -1.39 -0.60 -12.87
C GLN A 166 -1.19 0.63 -13.76
N ARG A 167 -2.05 0.82 -14.76
CA ARG A 167 -1.95 1.98 -15.64
C ARG A 167 -2.28 3.28 -14.90
N CYS A 168 -3.09 3.20 -13.84
CA CYS A 168 -3.47 4.34 -13.00
C CYS A 168 -2.79 4.33 -11.63
N HIS A 169 -2.63 3.16 -11.00
CA HIS A 169 -2.08 3.03 -9.65
C HIS A 169 -0.59 2.64 -9.59
N GLY A 170 0.07 2.51 -10.75
CA GLY A 170 1.45 2.03 -10.83
C GLY A 170 1.58 0.53 -10.55
N PRO A 171 2.81 0.00 -10.44
CA PRO A 171 3.07 -1.43 -10.22
C PRO A 171 2.81 -1.83 -8.75
N VAL A 172 1.54 -1.81 -8.34
CA VAL A 172 1.11 -2.03 -6.94
C VAL A 172 1.58 -3.39 -6.41
N GLU A 173 1.67 -4.41 -7.26
CA GLU A 173 2.22 -5.73 -6.92
C GLU A 173 3.69 -5.72 -6.51
N THR A 174 4.40 -4.61 -6.68
CA THR A 174 5.79 -4.43 -6.19
C THR A 174 5.88 -3.51 -4.97
N MET A 175 4.76 -2.93 -4.53
CA MET A 175 4.72 -1.91 -3.49
C MET A 175 4.59 -2.53 -2.10
N GLU A 176 5.56 -2.28 -1.22
CA GLU A 176 5.42 -2.54 0.21
C GLU A 176 4.41 -1.58 0.86
N ARG A 177 4.35 -0.35 0.35
CA ARG A 177 3.39 0.68 0.75
C ARG A 177 2.93 1.42 -0.49
N VAL A 178 1.61 1.54 -0.63
CA VAL A 178 0.98 2.29 -1.72
C VAL A 178 1.30 3.77 -1.56
N HIS A 179 1.58 4.43 -2.69
CA HIS A 179 1.98 5.84 -2.79
C HIS A 179 1.51 6.47 -4.10
#